data_AF-A0A7J3U9H3-F1
#
_entry.id   AF-A0A7J3U9H3-F1
#
_cell.length_a   1.000
_cell.length_b   1.000
_cell.length_c   1.000
_cell.angle_alpha   90.00
_cell.angle_beta   90.00
_cell.angle_gamma   90.00
#
_symmetry.space_group_name_H-M   'P 1'
#
loop_
_entity.id
_entity.type
_entity.pdbx_description
1 polymer ?
#
loop_
_entity_poly.entity_id
_entity_poly.type
_entity_poly.pdbx_seq_one_letter_code
_entity_poly.pdbx_strand_id
1 'polypeptide(L)'
;MKKRLEKILILNLTMLIIISTVSSAINTNVVESKDYKPYVYKLLIIAPKEYYNALQPLVNHKNNIGISTKLVALDEVYNRMYWYGRDNPEKIKYFIKTAVEQWGIKYVMLVGDYKKIPVRYVYNADNNTFFPEPRFISELYYADIYDKNNNFSTWDTNGNGRYGEWFGEEAEDKNIDLYPDVYVGRLACRNIMEVKTMVDKIITYETKTSNSQWFHRFVVIAGDTYPETLNPTWVGYEGEKNPVKAIHNMKDFEVIKLWTSDGTLTGRKDVIKALNFGCGFVYFDGHGSPMSWATHPPNDADTW
;
A
#
# COMPACT_ATOMS: atom_id res chain seq x y z
N MET A 1 13.25 -74.85 -1.54
CA MET A 1 14.42 -73.99 -1.83
C MET A 1 14.31 -72.69 -1.03
N LYS A 2 15.38 -72.36 -0.29
CA LYS A 2 15.77 -71.12 0.44
C LYS A 2 14.76 -69.93 0.43
N LYS A 3 14.21 -69.51 1.59
CA LYS A 3 14.77 -68.61 2.65
C LYS A 3 14.91 -67.13 2.26
N ARG A 4 14.13 -66.24 2.91
CA ARG A 4 14.57 -65.14 3.83
C ARG A 4 13.38 -64.20 4.13
N LEU A 5 12.83 -64.26 5.35
CA LEU A 5 13.02 -63.32 6.50
C LEU A 5 12.44 -61.91 6.22
N GLU A 6 11.23 -61.57 6.68
CA GLU A 6 10.83 -61.18 8.06
C GLU A 6 11.54 -59.94 8.63
N LYS A 7 10.74 -58.90 8.91
CA LYS A 7 10.70 -58.18 10.20
C LYS A 7 9.53 -57.19 10.23
N ILE A 8 8.40 -57.65 10.76
CA ILE A 8 7.36 -56.84 11.40
C ILE A 8 7.70 -56.87 12.89
N LEU A 9 7.84 -55.70 13.53
CA LEU A 9 7.97 -55.60 14.98
C LEU A 9 6.89 -54.66 15.50
N ILE A 10 5.79 -55.28 15.94
CA ILE A 10 4.86 -54.74 16.93
C ILE A 10 5.44 -55.15 18.29
N LEU A 11 5.66 -54.21 19.22
CA LEU A 11 5.83 -54.57 20.63
C LEU A 11 5.09 -53.60 21.55
N ASN A 12 4.40 -54.24 22.49
CA ASN A 12 3.34 -53.76 23.36
C ASN A 12 3.77 -52.81 24.49
N LEU A 13 2.78 -52.03 24.89
CA LEU A 13 2.47 -51.55 26.24
C LEU A 13 3.00 -52.48 27.36
N THR A 14 3.81 -51.93 28.27
CA THR A 14 3.79 -52.30 29.70
C THR A 14 4.06 -51.07 30.55
N MET A 15 3.06 -50.77 31.35
CA MET A 15 3.01 -49.80 32.45
C MET A 15 3.96 -50.27 33.57
N LEU A 16 4.84 -49.39 34.05
CA LEU A 16 5.43 -49.54 35.39
C LEU A 16 5.32 -48.20 36.13
N ILE A 17 4.41 -48.19 37.10
CA ILE A 17 4.25 -47.14 38.11
C ILE A 17 5.43 -47.26 39.08
N ILE A 18 6.23 -46.20 39.20
CA ILE A 18 7.01 -45.95 40.41
C ILE A 18 6.70 -44.52 40.85
N ILE A 19 5.74 -44.43 41.77
CA ILE A 19 5.56 -43.27 42.64
C ILE A 19 6.66 -43.37 43.69
N SER A 20 7.63 -42.45 43.64
CA SER A 20 8.36 -42.06 44.84
C SER A 20 8.27 -40.55 44.95
N THR A 21 7.52 -40.13 45.96
CA THR A 21 7.34 -38.75 46.38
C THR A 21 8.64 -38.25 47.00
N VAL A 22 9.29 -37.29 46.33
CA VAL A 22 10.12 -36.29 46.99
C VAL A 22 9.67 -34.93 46.49
N SER A 23 8.82 -34.28 47.28
CA SER A 23 8.58 -32.85 47.19
C SER A 23 9.86 -32.11 47.56
N SER A 24 10.50 -31.51 46.57
CA SER A 24 11.25 -30.29 46.75
C SER A 24 10.85 -29.37 45.61
N ALA A 25 10.20 -28.26 45.97
CA ALA A 25 9.73 -27.24 45.05
C ALA A 25 10.89 -26.73 44.18
N ILE A 26 10.93 -27.18 42.92
CA ILE A 26 11.68 -26.49 41.88
C ILE A 26 10.69 -25.55 41.23
N ASN A 27 10.80 -24.28 41.60
CA ASN A 27 10.10 -23.18 40.97
C ASN A 27 10.72 -22.97 39.58
N THR A 28 10.40 -23.84 38.61
CA THR A 28 10.73 -23.57 37.22
C THR A 28 9.74 -22.54 36.72
N ASN A 29 10.11 -21.27 36.84
CA ASN A 29 9.62 -20.26 35.93
C ASN A 29 10.05 -20.71 34.52
N VAL A 30 9.20 -21.49 33.85
CA VAL A 30 9.23 -21.62 32.40
C VAL A 30 8.80 -20.25 31.90
N VAL A 31 9.77 -19.35 31.81
CA VAL A 31 9.66 -18.20 30.93
C VAL A 31 9.56 -18.82 29.56
N GLU A 32 8.36 -18.83 28.97
CA GLU A 32 8.20 -18.97 27.53
C GLU A 32 9.11 -17.91 26.91
N SER A 33 10.29 -18.33 26.47
CA SER A 33 11.10 -17.50 25.61
C SER A 33 10.24 -17.28 24.38
N LYS A 34 9.68 -16.07 24.22
CA LYS A 34 9.16 -15.62 22.94
C LYS A 34 10.25 -15.92 21.93
N ASP A 35 10.04 -16.93 21.09
CA ASP A 35 10.95 -17.31 20.02
C ASP A 35 11.24 -16.05 19.22
N TYR A 36 12.43 -15.47 19.42
CA TYR A 36 12.86 -14.29 18.70
C TYR A 36 13.18 -14.74 17.29
N LYS A 37 12.16 -14.82 16.42
CA LYS A 37 12.38 -14.95 14.99
C LYS A 37 13.10 -13.69 14.54
N PRO A 38 14.37 -13.75 14.10
CA PRO A 38 15.05 -12.56 13.63
C PRO A 38 14.29 -12.05 12.40
N TYR A 39 13.75 -10.83 12.48
CA TYR A 39 13.16 -10.17 11.32
C TYR A 39 14.25 -9.98 10.24
N VAL A 40 14.13 -10.69 9.12
CA VAL A 40 15.18 -10.84 8.10
C VAL A 40 15.10 -9.74 7.04
N TYR A 41 13.88 -9.31 6.68
CA TYR A 41 13.64 -8.35 5.60
C TYR A 41 12.70 -7.23 6.08
N LYS A 42 12.97 -6.00 5.65
CA LYS A 42 12.11 -4.84 5.89
C LYS A 42 11.18 -4.56 4.71
N LEU A 43 11.72 -4.65 3.48
CA LEU A 43 11.02 -4.37 2.22
C LEU A 43 10.84 -5.64 1.39
N LEU A 44 9.61 -5.90 0.95
CA LEU A 44 9.27 -6.91 -0.03
C LEU A 44 8.91 -6.23 -1.34
N ILE A 45 9.55 -6.62 -2.43
CA ILE A 45 9.18 -6.22 -3.79
C ILE A 45 8.55 -7.43 -4.49
N ILE A 46 7.32 -7.29 -4.97
CA ILE A 46 6.65 -8.31 -5.80
C ILE A 46 6.54 -7.77 -7.22
N ALA A 47 7.05 -8.53 -8.19
CA ALA A 47 7.08 -8.11 -9.59
C ALA A 47 6.98 -9.30 -10.55
N PRO A 48 6.49 -9.11 -11.79
CA PRO A 48 6.69 -10.06 -12.87
C PRO A 48 8.18 -10.37 -13.08
N LYS A 49 8.51 -11.63 -13.43
CA LYS A 49 9.90 -12.07 -13.58
C LYS A 49 10.69 -11.24 -14.58
N GLU A 50 10.04 -10.77 -15.65
CA GLU A 50 10.63 -9.89 -16.67
C GLU A 50 11.21 -8.57 -16.13
N TYR A 51 10.79 -8.09 -14.96
CA TYR A 51 11.26 -6.84 -14.36
C TYR A 51 12.46 -7.02 -13.42
N TYR A 52 12.89 -8.26 -13.15
CA TYR A 52 13.93 -8.56 -12.16
C TYR A 52 15.22 -7.80 -12.38
N ASN A 53 15.77 -7.89 -13.60
CA ASN A 53 17.05 -7.25 -13.92
C ASN A 53 16.96 -5.73 -13.81
N ALA A 54 15.81 -5.14 -14.14
CA ALA A 54 15.57 -3.70 -14.00
C ALA A 54 15.38 -3.26 -12.55
N LEU A 55 14.94 -4.15 -11.66
CA LEU A 55 14.74 -3.88 -10.23
C LEU A 55 15.98 -4.15 -9.38
N GLN A 56 16.95 -4.94 -9.86
CA GLN A 56 18.15 -5.26 -9.09
C GLN A 56 18.93 -4.02 -8.61
N PRO A 57 19.07 -2.93 -9.38
CA PRO A 57 19.70 -1.70 -8.88
C PRO A 57 18.98 -1.12 -7.66
N LEU A 58 17.64 -1.14 -7.64
CA LEU A 58 16.86 -0.67 -6.49
C LEU A 58 17.05 -1.58 -5.28
N VAL A 59 17.03 -2.90 -5.46
CA VAL A 59 17.30 -3.87 -4.38
C VAL A 59 18.67 -3.61 -3.76
N ASN A 60 19.70 -3.46 -4.59
CA ASN A 60 21.07 -3.17 -4.14
C ASN A 60 21.14 -1.83 -3.40
N HIS A 61 20.52 -0.78 -3.95
CA HIS A 61 20.48 0.52 -3.31
C HIS A 61 19.83 0.47 -1.92
N LYS A 62 18.65 -0.15 -1.80
CA LYS A 62 17.92 -0.29 -0.53
C LYS A 62 18.72 -1.08 0.50
N ASN A 63 19.35 -2.19 0.10
CA ASN A 63 20.23 -2.95 0.98
C ASN A 63 21.42 -2.11 1.47
N ASN A 64 22.03 -1.32 0.59
CA ASN A 64 23.18 -0.46 0.94
C ASN A 64 22.83 0.63 1.96
N ILE A 65 21.58 1.10 2.00
CA ILE A 65 21.09 2.09 2.97
C ILE A 65 20.40 1.44 4.19
N GLY A 66 20.61 0.14 4.42
CA GLY A 66 20.11 -0.56 5.62
C GLY A 66 18.64 -0.98 5.56
N ILE A 67 18.03 -0.98 4.38
CA ILE A 67 16.67 -1.50 4.14
C ILE A 67 16.80 -2.87 3.50
N SER A 68 16.86 -3.92 4.34
CA SER A 68 16.95 -5.31 3.87
C SER A 68 15.76 -5.64 2.96
N THR A 69 16.05 -5.92 1.69
CA THR A 69 15.06 -6.00 0.61
C THR A 69 15.02 -7.38 0.00
N LYS A 70 13.82 -7.96 -0.10
CA LYS A 70 13.54 -9.21 -0.78
C LYS A 70 12.74 -8.95 -2.06
N LEU A 71 13.27 -9.37 -3.21
CA LEU A 71 12.55 -9.39 -4.48
C LEU A 71 11.98 -10.79 -4.73
N VAL A 72 10.68 -10.87 -5.02
CA VAL A 72 9.94 -12.13 -5.25
C VAL A 72 9.12 -12.02 -6.53
N ALA A 73 9.06 -13.12 -7.29
CA ALA A 73 8.42 -13.15 -8.59
C ALA A 73 6.93 -13.44 -8.39
N LEU A 74 6.08 -12.83 -9.20
CA LEU A 74 4.63 -13.01 -9.05
C LEU A 74 4.20 -14.49 -9.23
N ASP A 75 4.84 -15.22 -10.15
CA ASP A 75 4.64 -16.66 -10.32
C ASP A 75 5.13 -17.48 -9.12
N GLU A 76 6.24 -17.08 -8.49
CA GLU A 76 6.69 -17.68 -7.23
C GLU A 76 5.66 -17.47 -6.11
N VAL A 77 5.07 -16.27 -6.01
CA VAL A 77 3.99 -15.97 -5.06
C VAL A 77 2.83 -16.95 -5.25
N TYR A 78 2.34 -17.10 -6.47
CA TYR A 78 1.23 -18.01 -6.78
C TYR A 78 1.56 -19.48 -6.52
N ASN A 79 2.79 -19.90 -6.83
CA ASN A 79 3.25 -21.27 -6.58
C ASN A 79 3.34 -21.57 -5.08
N ARG A 80 3.84 -20.63 -4.28
CA ARG A 80 3.95 -20.79 -2.82
C ARG A 80 2.59 -20.73 -2.14
N MET A 81 1.66 -19.93 -2.67
CA MET A 81 0.29 -19.83 -2.21
C MET A 81 -0.66 -20.71 -3.03
N TYR A 82 -0.18 -21.85 -3.54
CA TYR A 82 -1.01 -22.71 -4.40
C TYR A 82 -2.30 -23.15 -3.69
N TRP A 83 -2.19 -23.55 -2.43
CA TRP A 83 -3.29 -24.03 -1.57
C TRP A 83 -3.99 -22.94 -0.74
N TYR A 84 -3.62 -21.67 -0.90
CA TYR A 84 -4.17 -20.54 -0.15
C TYR A 84 -4.74 -19.51 -1.10
N GLY A 85 -5.73 -18.74 -0.65
CA GLY A 85 -6.36 -17.71 -1.46
C GLY A 85 -7.29 -18.26 -2.57
N ARG A 86 -8.49 -17.69 -2.64
CA ARG A 86 -9.55 -18.03 -3.60
C ARG A 86 -9.22 -17.56 -5.01
N ASP A 87 -8.48 -16.46 -5.12
CA ASP A 87 -8.05 -15.87 -6.39
C ASP A 87 -6.63 -15.29 -6.30
N ASN A 88 -6.12 -14.77 -7.41
CA ASN A 88 -4.76 -14.23 -7.50
C ASN A 88 -4.49 -13.05 -6.54
N PRO A 89 -5.37 -12.03 -6.40
CA PRO A 89 -5.16 -11.01 -5.39
C PRO A 89 -5.14 -11.57 -3.95
N GLU A 90 -6.02 -12.52 -3.60
CA GLU A 90 -5.98 -13.11 -2.26
C GLU A 90 -4.71 -13.94 -2.02
N LYS A 91 -4.19 -14.63 -3.06
CA LYS A 91 -2.87 -15.28 -3.01
C LYS A 91 -1.75 -14.29 -2.71
N ILE A 92 -1.75 -13.12 -3.33
CA ILE A 92 -0.77 -12.06 -3.02
C ILE A 92 -0.91 -11.61 -1.56
N LYS A 93 -2.15 -11.41 -1.08
CA LYS A 93 -2.42 -11.01 0.30
C LYS A 93 -1.93 -12.05 1.32
N TYR A 94 -2.20 -13.34 1.10
CA TYR A 94 -1.66 -14.42 1.95
C TYR A 94 -0.13 -14.50 1.91
N PHE A 95 0.48 -14.23 0.77
CA PHE A 95 1.94 -14.17 0.68
C PHE A 95 2.51 -13.01 1.49
N ILE A 96 1.90 -11.83 1.41
CA ILE A 96 2.26 -10.67 2.22
C ILE A 96 2.11 -11.00 3.70
N LYS A 97 0.99 -11.58 4.13
CA LYS A 97 0.78 -12.08 5.50
C LYS A 97 1.93 -12.98 5.96
N THR A 98 2.26 -13.99 5.14
CA THR A 98 3.36 -14.92 5.43
C THR A 98 4.69 -14.20 5.55
N ALA A 99 4.96 -13.22 4.70
CA ALA A 99 6.19 -12.43 4.71
C ALA A 99 6.27 -11.50 5.94
N VAL A 100 5.15 -10.93 6.38
CA VAL A 100 5.06 -10.17 7.65
C VAL A 100 5.38 -11.08 8.84
N GLU A 101 4.71 -12.24 8.93
CA GLU A 101 4.84 -13.15 10.08
C GLU A 101 6.18 -13.87 10.16
N GLN A 102 6.75 -14.26 9.01
CA GLN A 102 7.97 -15.07 8.96
C GLN A 102 9.23 -14.25 8.75
N TRP A 103 9.16 -13.14 8.01
CA TRP A 103 10.33 -12.33 7.68
C TRP A 103 10.35 -10.97 8.37
N GLY A 104 9.23 -10.51 8.95
CA GLY A 104 9.14 -9.20 9.58
C GLY A 104 8.96 -8.04 8.61
N ILE A 105 8.44 -8.31 7.41
CA ILE A 105 8.18 -7.27 6.41
C ILE A 105 7.33 -6.15 7.00
N LYS A 106 7.73 -4.91 6.72
CA LYS A 106 6.98 -3.68 7.06
C LYS A 106 6.56 -2.89 5.84
N TYR A 107 7.28 -3.03 4.73
CA TYR A 107 7.01 -2.33 3.49
C TYR A 107 6.84 -3.33 2.35
N VAL A 108 5.83 -3.13 1.51
CA VAL A 108 5.57 -3.89 0.29
C VAL A 108 5.53 -2.93 -0.89
N MET A 109 6.28 -3.26 -1.93
CA MET A 109 6.25 -2.56 -3.21
C MET A 109 5.81 -3.51 -4.32
N LEU A 110 4.66 -3.22 -4.91
CA LEU A 110 4.15 -3.92 -6.08
C LEU A 110 4.68 -3.23 -7.34
N VAL A 111 5.34 -3.95 -8.24
CA VAL A 111 5.90 -3.37 -9.47
C VAL A 111 5.24 -3.97 -10.70
N GLY A 112 4.26 -3.25 -11.23
CA GLY A 112 3.44 -3.66 -12.36
C GLY A 112 2.13 -2.88 -12.39
N ASP A 113 1.64 -2.58 -13.58
CA ASP A 113 0.28 -2.06 -13.76
C ASP A 113 -0.79 -3.11 -13.37
N TYR A 114 -2.06 -2.70 -13.40
CA TYR A 114 -3.18 -3.56 -13.00
C TYR A 114 -3.33 -4.83 -13.87
N LYS A 115 -2.77 -4.84 -15.08
CA LYS A 115 -2.78 -6.01 -15.97
C LYS A 115 -1.70 -7.02 -15.60
N LYS A 116 -0.58 -6.56 -15.05
CA LYS A 116 0.55 -7.42 -14.66
C LYS A 116 0.48 -7.91 -13.23
N ILE A 117 0.14 -7.04 -12.29
CA ILE A 117 -0.14 -7.42 -10.90
C ILE A 117 -1.59 -7.03 -10.61
N PRO A 118 -2.45 -8.01 -10.28
CA PRO A 118 -3.87 -7.74 -10.10
C PRO A 118 -4.10 -6.71 -8.99
N VAL A 119 -5.25 -6.06 -9.09
CA VAL A 119 -5.78 -5.11 -8.11
C VAL A 119 -7.03 -5.72 -7.47
N ARG A 120 -7.45 -5.22 -6.31
CA ARG A 120 -8.75 -5.59 -5.73
C ARG A 120 -9.79 -4.52 -6.08
N TYR A 121 -10.91 -4.96 -6.66
CA TYR A 121 -12.08 -4.11 -6.80
C TYR A 121 -12.98 -4.26 -5.57
N VAL A 122 -13.50 -3.12 -5.09
CA VAL A 122 -14.38 -3.01 -3.93
C VAL A 122 -15.80 -2.64 -4.38
N TYR A 123 -16.81 -3.26 -3.78
CA TYR A 123 -18.22 -3.15 -4.19
C TYR A 123 -19.04 -2.32 -3.20
N ASN A 124 -18.65 -1.07 -2.99
CA ASN A 124 -19.37 -0.11 -2.15
C ASN A 124 -19.77 1.13 -2.99
N ALA A 125 -20.35 0.87 -4.16
CA ALA A 125 -20.72 1.88 -5.13
C ALA A 125 -21.73 2.88 -4.54
N ASP A 126 -21.53 4.16 -4.86
CA ASP A 126 -22.56 5.17 -4.67
C ASP A 126 -23.64 5.00 -5.77
N ASN A 127 -24.91 5.13 -5.39
CA ASN A 127 -26.06 4.99 -6.30
C ASN A 127 -26.27 6.24 -7.17
N ASN A 128 -25.21 6.97 -7.49
CA ASN A 128 -25.29 8.15 -8.34
C ASN A 128 -25.63 7.74 -9.77
N THR A 129 -26.82 8.11 -10.23
CA THR A 129 -27.35 7.75 -11.56
C THR A 129 -26.66 8.48 -12.71
N PHE A 130 -26.02 9.63 -12.45
CA PHE A 130 -25.36 10.43 -13.48
C PHE A 130 -23.92 9.95 -13.76
N PHE A 131 -23.23 9.46 -12.73
CA PHE A 131 -21.87 8.93 -12.82
C PHE A 131 -21.78 7.59 -12.07
N PRO A 132 -22.34 6.51 -12.63
CA PRO A 132 -22.34 5.22 -11.97
C PRO A 132 -20.91 4.68 -11.89
N GLU A 133 -20.38 4.57 -10.68
CA GLU A 133 -19.12 3.89 -10.39
C GLU A 133 -19.43 2.57 -9.65
N PRO A 134 -19.65 1.46 -10.36
CA PRO A 134 -20.17 0.23 -9.76
C PRO A 134 -19.17 -0.47 -8.81
N ARG A 135 -17.90 -0.07 -8.86
CA ARG A 135 -16.80 -0.56 -8.03
C ARG A 135 -15.53 0.25 -8.34
N PHE A 136 -14.66 0.40 -7.35
CA PHE A 136 -13.36 1.06 -7.53
C PHE A 136 -12.21 0.17 -7.03
N ILE A 137 -10.98 0.55 -7.38
CA ILE A 137 -9.77 -0.19 -7.02
C ILE A 137 -9.32 0.20 -5.61
N SER A 138 -8.96 -0.77 -4.77
CA SER A 138 -8.36 -0.53 -3.47
C SER A 138 -7.13 -1.41 -3.24
N GLU A 139 -5.97 -0.77 -3.13
CA GLU A 139 -4.72 -1.43 -2.71
C GLU A 139 -4.59 -1.53 -1.18
N LEU A 140 -5.47 -0.83 -0.43
CA LEU A 140 -5.60 -1.03 1.01
C LEU A 140 -5.94 -2.51 1.33
N TYR A 141 -6.60 -3.21 0.40
CA TYR A 141 -6.80 -4.66 0.49
C TYR A 141 -5.51 -5.45 0.76
N TYR A 142 -4.38 -5.04 0.17
CA TYR A 142 -3.09 -5.72 0.39
C TYR A 142 -2.39 -5.28 1.69
N ALA A 143 -2.81 -4.15 2.26
CA ALA A 143 -2.22 -3.56 3.44
C ALA A 143 -2.93 -3.98 4.74
N ASP A 144 -4.25 -4.08 4.71
CA ASP A 144 -5.12 -4.58 5.79
C ASP A 144 -5.07 -6.11 5.76
N ILE A 145 -4.23 -6.73 6.58
CA ILE A 145 -3.99 -8.18 6.65
C ILE A 145 -4.87 -8.84 7.72
N TYR A 146 -5.10 -8.16 8.83
CA TYR A 146 -5.81 -8.67 9.98
C TYR A 146 -7.04 -7.81 10.31
N ASP A 147 -8.11 -8.46 10.75
CA ASP A 147 -9.22 -7.75 11.38
C ASP A 147 -8.87 -7.36 12.83
N LYS A 148 -9.78 -6.61 13.47
CA LYS A 148 -9.67 -6.19 14.89
C LYS A 148 -9.47 -7.34 15.89
N ASN A 149 -9.79 -8.58 15.50
CA ASN A 149 -9.66 -9.78 16.33
C ASN A 149 -8.41 -10.60 15.99
N ASN A 150 -7.52 -10.08 15.13
CA ASN A 150 -6.34 -10.74 14.56
C ASN A 150 -6.64 -11.93 13.64
N ASN A 151 -7.85 -12.06 13.10
CA ASN A 151 -8.14 -13.02 12.03
C ASN A 151 -7.70 -12.45 10.69
N PHE A 152 -7.51 -13.31 9.68
CA PHE A 152 -7.23 -12.83 8.33
C PHE A 152 -8.41 -12.01 7.78
N SER A 153 -8.14 -10.76 7.39
CA SER A 153 -9.11 -9.84 6.82
C SER A 153 -9.39 -10.21 5.37
N THR A 154 -10.43 -11.02 5.11
CA THR A 154 -10.74 -11.51 3.76
C THR A 154 -11.26 -10.43 2.82
N TRP A 155 -11.85 -9.38 3.39
CA TRP A 155 -12.74 -8.41 2.74
C TRP A 155 -13.94 -9.04 2.03
N ASP A 156 -14.28 -10.28 2.33
CA ASP A 156 -15.44 -10.98 1.77
C ASP A 156 -15.91 -11.94 2.88
N THR A 157 -16.72 -11.37 3.78
CA THR A 157 -17.21 -12.01 5.01
C THR A 157 -18.31 -13.02 4.69
N ASN A 158 -19.12 -12.74 3.65
CA ASN A 158 -20.23 -13.59 3.24
C ASN A 158 -19.82 -14.70 2.24
N GLY A 159 -18.61 -14.63 1.69
CA GLY A 159 -18.01 -15.65 0.82
C GLY A 159 -18.53 -15.64 -0.61
N ASN A 160 -19.13 -14.54 -1.09
CA ASN A 160 -19.77 -14.48 -2.40
C ASN A 160 -18.82 -14.04 -3.54
N GLY A 161 -17.56 -13.70 -3.23
CA GLY A 161 -16.55 -13.27 -4.19
C GLY A 161 -16.64 -11.79 -4.60
N ARG A 162 -17.46 -10.99 -3.92
CA ARG A 162 -17.50 -9.53 -3.99
C ARG A 162 -16.88 -9.02 -2.69
N TYR A 163 -15.97 -8.06 -2.84
CA TYR A 163 -15.10 -7.66 -1.75
C TYR A 163 -15.43 -6.25 -1.26
N GLY A 164 -15.41 -6.04 0.04
CA GLY A 164 -15.74 -4.79 0.71
C GLY A 164 -17.11 -4.25 0.29
N GLU A 165 -18.09 -5.14 0.24
CA GLU A 165 -19.47 -4.80 -0.02
C GLU A 165 -20.04 -3.90 1.08
N TRP A 166 -20.57 -2.77 0.64
CA TRP A 166 -21.35 -1.86 1.46
C TRP A 166 -22.42 -1.21 0.61
N PHE A 167 -23.65 -1.74 0.69
CA PHE A 167 -24.82 -1.13 0.09
C PHE A 167 -25.83 -0.67 1.17
N GLY A 168 -26.21 0.61 1.13
CA GLY A 168 -27.18 1.17 2.07
C GLY A 168 -26.59 1.46 3.45
N GLU A 169 -27.36 1.19 4.50
CA GLU A 169 -27.04 1.63 5.86
C GLU A 169 -26.06 0.71 6.61
N GLU A 170 -25.91 -0.55 6.19
CA GLU A 170 -25.00 -1.51 6.80
C GLU A 170 -24.08 -2.15 5.76
N ALA A 171 -22.82 -2.40 6.13
CA ALA A 171 -21.91 -3.17 5.31
C ALA A 171 -22.30 -4.66 5.30
N GLU A 172 -22.32 -5.29 4.13
CA GLU A 172 -22.40 -6.74 4.00
C GLU A 172 -21.11 -7.41 4.49
N ASP A 173 -19.96 -6.76 4.26
CA ASP A 173 -18.66 -7.20 4.75
C ASP A 173 -18.29 -6.53 6.08
N LYS A 174 -18.81 -7.10 7.18
CA LYS A 174 -18.79 -6.50 8.54
C LYS A 174 -17.45 -6.54 9.27
N ASN A 175 -16.45 -7.30 8.77
CA ASN A 175 -15.19 -7.59 9.47
C ASN A 175 -13.96 -6.94 8.83
N ILE A 176 -14.14 -5.75 8.25
CA ILE A 176 -13.05 -4.95 7.68
C ILE A 176 -12.80 -3.77 8.63
N ASP A 177 -11.63 -3.70 9.26
CA ASP A 177 -11.31 -2.57 10.16
C ASP A 177 -10.65 -1.39 9.44
N LEU A 178 -10.18 -1.60 8.21
CA LEU A 178 -9.53 -0.62 7.33
C LEU A 178 -8.20 -0.08 7.88
N TYR A 179 -7.61 -0.73 8.89
CA TYR A 179 -6.29 -0.37 9.42
C TYR A 179 -5.19 -1.13 8.66
N PRO A 180 -4.25 -0.42 8.00
CA PRO A 180 -3.16 -1.09 7.32
C PRO A 180 -2.15 -1.68 8.32
N ASP A 181 -1.87 -2.98 8.21
CA ASP A 181 -0.85 -3.70 8.99
C ASP A 181 0.56 -3.58 8.38
N VAL A 182 0.62 -3.26 7.09
CA VAL A 182 1.85 -3.15 6.31
C VAL A 182 1.76 -1.98 5.33
N TYR A 183 2.85 -1.25 5.14
CA TYR A 183 2.89 -0.15 4.17
C TYR A 183 2.93 -0.70 2.75
N VAL A 184 1.93 -0.40 1.92
CA VAL A 184 1.87 -0.83 0.53
C VAL A 184 2.02 0.36 -0.41
N GLY A 185 2.88 0.21 -1.42
CA GLY A 185 2.98 1.13 -2.54
C GLY A 185 3.08 0.39 -3.87
N ARG A 186 2.69 1.04 -4.97
CA ARG A 186 2.76 0.47 -6.32
C ARG A 186 3.54 1.35 -7.28
N LEU A 187 4.52 0.76 -7.95
CA LEU A 187 5.09 1.30 -9.18
C LEU A 187 4.29 0.73 -10.35
N ALA A 188 3.30 1.46 -10.84
CA ALA A 188 2.37 1.02 -11.89
C ALA A 188 3.00 1.01 -13.30
N CYS A 189 4.11 0.29 -13.43
CA CYS A 189 4.90 0.21 -14.67
C CYS A 189 4.29 -0.82 -15.63
N ARG A 190 4.12 -0.43 -16.89
CA ARG A 190 3.60 -1.24 -17.99
C ARG A 190 4.71 -1.99 -18.73
N ASN A 191 5.94 -1.50 -18.65
CA ASN A 191 7.10 -2.06 -19.35
C ASN A 191 8.42 -1.82 -18.60
N ILE A 192 9.49 -2.46 -19.08
CA ILE A 192 10.83 -2.40 -18.49
C ILE A 192 11.41 -0.98 -18.46
N MET A 193 11.11 -0.13 -19.45
CA MET A 193 11.63 1.25 -19.48
C MET A 193 11.01 2.11 -18.37
N GLU A 194 9.72 1.94 -18.11
CA GLU A 194 9.06 2.62 -16.98
C GLU A 194 9.63 2.15 -15.64
N VAL A 195 9.93 0.85 -15.48
CA VAL A 195 10.60 0.33 -14.27
C VAL A 195 11.96 0.99 -14.08
N LYS A 196 12.81 1.00 -15.12
CA LYS A 196 14.12 1.66 -15.05
C LYS A 196 14.00 3.13 -14.67
N THR A 197 13.06 3.85 -15.29
CA THR A 197 12.79 5.26 -15.01
C THR A 197 12.39 5.48 -13.55
N MET A 198 11.52 4.64 -12.99
CA MET A 198 11.13 4.74 -11.58
C MET A 198 12.29 4.42 -10.64
N VAL A 199 13.05 3.36 -10.93
CA VAL A 199 14.24 2.96 -10.15
C VAL A 199 15.26 4.09 -10.12
N ASP A 200 15.60 4.67 -11.28
CA ASP A 200 16.56 5.76 -11.39
C ASP A 200 16.10 7.01 -10.64
N LYS A 201 14.80 7.36 -10.71
CA LYS A 201 14.22 8.48 -9.96
C LYS A 201 14.31 8.26 -8.45
N ILE A 202 13.96 7.06 -7.96
CA ILE A 202 14.02 6.74 -6.53
C ILE A 202 15.45 6.84 -6.02
N ILE A 203 16.40 6.17 -6.70
CA ILE A 203 17.81 6.18 -6.29
C ILE A 203 18.37 7.61 -6.36
N THR A 204 18.04 8.37 -7.41
CA THR A 204 18.46 9.78 -7.54
C THR A 204 17.94 10.62 -6.39
N TYR A 205 16.66 10.47 -6.04
CA TYR A 205 16.06 11.19 -4.93
C TYR A 205 16.77 10.87 -3.60
N GLU A 206 17.00 9.59 -3.32
CA GLU A 206 17.58 9.13 -2.06
C GLU A 206 19.09 9.40 -1.93
N THR A 207 19.80 9.66 -3.04
CA THR A 207 21.26 9.85 -3.04
C THR A 207 21.73 11.27 -3.36
N LYS A 208 20.92 12.07 -4.07
CA LYS A 208 21.37 13.36 -4.63
C LYS A 208 20.46 14.55 -4.27
N THR A 209 19.22 14.31 -3.83
CA THR A 209 18.22 15.40 -3.75
C THR A 209 18.24 16.20 -2.46
N SER A 210 18.61 15.63 -1.31
CA SER A 210 18.45 16.25 0.02
C SER A 210 19.05 17.65 0.17
N ASN A 211 20.15 17.96 -0.53
CA ASN A 211 20.83 19.26 -0.46
C ASN A 211 20.55 20.16 -1.67
N SER A 212 19.65 19.77 -2.57
CA SER A 212 19.36 20.54 -3.77
C SER A 212 18.53 21.78 -3.45
N GLN A 213 18.89 22.93 -4.02
CA GLN A 213 18.12 24.17 -3.84
C GLN A 213 16.67 24.03 -4.31
N TRP A 214 16.43 23.29 -5.40
CA TRP A 214 15.08 23.06 -5.91
C TRP A 214 14.20 22.24 -4.96
N PHE A 215 14.79 21.42 -4.08
CA PHE A 215 14.04 20.59 -3.15
C PHE A 215 13.26 21.44 -2.14
N HIS A 216 13.81 22.58 -1.73
CA HIS A 216 13.20 23.45 -0.72
C HIS A 216 12.06 24.32 -1.28
N ARG A 217 11.56 24.04 -2.49
CA ARG A 217 10.37 24.70 -3.03
C ARG A 217 9.13 23.86 -2.82
N PHE A 218 8.06 24.51 -2.37
CA PHE A 218 6.75 23.93 -2.19
C PHE A 218 5.76 24.62 -3.13
N VAL A 219 5.31 23.90 -4.16
CA VAL A 219 4.33 24.42 -5.13
C VAL A 219 2.93 24.07 -4.65
N VAL A 220 2.09 25.08 -4.45
CA VAL A 220 0.70 24.92 -4.05
C VAL A 220 -0.21 25.43 -5.15
N ILE A 221 -1.17 24.62 -5.57
CA ILE A 221 -2.03 24.85 -6.73
C ILE A 221 -3.47 24.72 -6.24
N ALA A 222 -4.26 25.77 -6.39
CA ALA A 222 -5.65 25.76 -5.93
C ALA A 222 -6.48 26.84 -6.63
N GLY A 223 -7.79 26.74 -6.48
CA GLY A 223 -8.73 27.75 -6.88
C GLY A 223 -10.01 27.66 -6.06
N ASP A 224 -11.11 28.10 -6.63
CA ASP A 224 -12.41 28.10 -5.97
C ASP A 224 -13.15 26.79 -6.23
N THR A 225 -12.66 25.66 -5.71
CA THR A 225 -13.18 24.30 -6.02
C THR A 225 -14.70 24.17 -5.94
N TYR A 226 -15.33 24.86 -4.98
CA TYR A 226 -16.78 24.98 -4.86
C TYR A 226 -17.15 26.45 -4.67
N PRO A 227 -17.36 27.21 -5.76
CA PRO A 227 -17.73 28.62 -5.67
C PRO A 227 -19.04 28.81 -4.91
N GLU A 228 -19.29 30.03 -4.40
CA GLU A 228 -20.48 30.34 -3.59
C GLU A 228 -21.81 29.99 -4.30
N THR A 229 -21.82 30.00 -5.64
CA THR A 229 -22.96 29.59 -6.46
C THR A 229 -23.30 28.10 -6.33
N LEU A 230 -22.30 27.24 -6.10
CA LEU A 230 -22.46 25.80 -5.87
C LEU A 230 -22.54 25.45 -4.38
N ASN A 231 -21.94 26.28 -3.52
CA ASN A 231 -21.97 26.11 -2.08
C ASN A 231 -22.24 27.44 -1.34
N PRO A 232 -23.52 27.87 -1.26
CA PRO A 232 -23.89 29.15 -0.64
C PRO A 232 -23.58 29.25 0.87
N THR A 233 -23.24 28.14 1.52
CA THR A 233 -22.90 28.11 2.95
C THR A 233 -21.45 28.47 3.23
N TRP A 234 -20.63 28.54 2.19
CA TRP A 234 -19.22 28.88 2.25
C TRP A 234 -18.97 30.25 1.64
N VAL A 235 -18.03 31.02 2.20
CA VAL A 235 -17.63 32.34 1.69
C VAL A 235 -16.13 32.34 1.39
N GLY A 236 -15.77 32.79 0.19
CA GLY A 236 -14.41 32.82 -0.34
C GLY A 236 -13.95 31.50 -0.98
N TYR A 237 -12.67 31.43 -1.36
CA TYR A 237 -12.14 30.37 -2.22
C TYR A 237 -11.84 29.10 -1.43
N GLU A 238 -12.75 28.12 -1.49
CA GLU A 238 -12.71 26.91 -0.65
C GLU A 238 -11.42 26.11 -0.85
N GLY A 239 -11.07 25.82 -2.10
CA GLY A 239 -9.89 25.02 -2.45
C GLY A 239 -8.57 25.64 -2.01
N GLU A 240 -8.50 26.96 -1.81
CA GLU A 240 -7.28 27.63 -1.35
C GLU A 240 -7.02 27.45 0.16
N LYS A 241 -8.01 27.00 0.95
CA LYS A 241 -7.90 26.92 2.41
C LYS A 241 -7.03 25.77 2.92
N ASN A 242 -7.12 24.58 2.31
CA ASN A 242 -6.30 23.45 2.74
C ASN A 242 -4.82 23.66 2.40
N PRO A 243 -4.45 24.16 1.19
CA PRO A 243 -3.08 24.55 0.91
C PRO A 243 -2.53 25.59 1.89
N VAL A 244 -3.34 26.56 2.34
CA VAL A 244 -2.92 27.50 3.39
C VAL A 244 -2.50 26.77 4.66
N LYS A 245 -3.25 25.77 5.12
CA LYS A 245 -2.84 24.94 6.28
C LYS A 245 -1.55 24.16 6.00
N ALA A 246 -1.39 23.62 4.79
CA ALA A 246 -0.15 22.93 4.40
C ALA A 246 1.06 23.88 4.42
N ILE A 247 0.92 25.11 3.93
CA ILE A 247 1.96 26.16 3.97
C ILE A 247 2.43 26.41 5.41
N HIS A 248 1.51 26.48 6.38
CA HIS A 248 1.87 26.69 7.79
C HIS A 248 2.74 25.58 8.38
N ASN A 249 2.66 24.36 7.84
CA ASN A 249 3.48 23.21 8.25
C ASN A 249 4.83 23.16 7.50
N MET A 250 4.96 23.88 6.39
CA MET A 250 6.12 23.84 5.48
C MET A 250 6.99 25.10 5.63
N LYS A 251 7.25 25.55 6.86
CA LYS A 251 7.90 26.84 7.16
C LYS A 251 9.32 26.98 6.59
N ASP A 252 10.01 25.87 6.39
CA ASP A 252 11.39 25.83 5.84
C ASP A 252 11.43 25.79 4.30
N PHE A 253 10.27 25.91 3.64
CA PHE A 253 10.15 25.87 2.18
C PHE A 253 9.82 27.24 1.60
N GLU A 254 10.43 27.54 0.45
CA GLU A 254 10.01 28.61 -0.44
C GLU A 254 8.67 28.21 -1.08
N VAL A 255 7.61 28.97 -0.79
CA VAL A 255 6.27 28.68 -1.30
C VAL A 255 6.03 29.37 -2.64
N ILE A 256 5.66 28.59 -3.64
CA ILE A 256 5.17 29.08 -4.94
C ILE A 256 3.67 28.83 -4.98
N LYS A 257 2.88 29.90 -4.90
CA LYS A 257 1.42 29.85 -5.01
C LYS A 257 1.00 30.00 -6.47
N LEU A 258 0.15 29.08 -6.92
CA LEU A 258 -0.58 29.14 -8.18
C LEU A 258 -2.07 29.10 -7.85
N TRP A 259 -2.67 30.28 -7.69
CA TRP A 259 -4.04 30.48 -7.26
C TRP A 259 -4.87 31.18 -8.33
N THR A 260 -6.12 30.77 -8.48
CA THR A 260 -7.04 31.45 -9.40
C THR A 260 -7.46 32.82 -8.84
N SER A 261 -7.51 33.00 -7.51
CA SER A 261 -7.93 34.24 -6.87
C SER A 261 -6.99 35.42 -7.05
N ASP A 262 -5.68 35.18 -7.14
CA ASP A 262 -4.66 36.22 -7.34
C ASP A 262 -4.10 36.24 -8.78
N GLY A 263 -4.68 35.42 -9.67
CA GLY A 263 -4.32 35.35 -11.08
C GLY A 263 -2.97 34.69 -11.37
N THR A 264 -2.33 34.06 -10.38
CA THR A 264 -1.07 33.32 -10.60
C THR A 264 -1.29 31.95 -11.24
N LEU A 265 -2.51 31.41 -11.19
CA LEU A 265 -2.96 30.26 -11.96
C LEU A 265 -3.93 30.70 -13.06
N THR A 266 -3.45 30.71 -14.31
CA THR A 266 -4.26 30.98 -15.51
C THR A 266 -4.46 29.74 -16.38
N GLY A 267 -3.74 28.65 -16.07
CA GLY A 267 -3.95 27.34 -16.67
C GLY A 267 -2.73 26.43 -16.60
N ARG A 268 -2.78 25.33 -17.37
CA ARG A 268 -1.77 24.25 -17.35
C ARG A 268 -0.32 24.71 -17.50
N LYS A 269 -0.07 25.80 -18.25
CA LYS A 269 1.30 26.29 -18.52
C LYS A 269 1.99 26.81 -17.25
N ASP A 270 1.24 27.41 -16.33
CA ASP A 270 1.80 27.95 -15.08
C ASP A 270 2.27 26.80 -14.17
N VAL A 271 1.46 25.75 -14.07
CA VAL A 271 1.81 24.52 -13.36
C VAL A 271 3.06 23.88 -13.95
N ILE A 272 3.11 23.64 -15.27
CA ILE A 272 4.29 23.05 -15.93
C ILE A 272 5.53 23.90 -15.68
N LYS A 273 5.41 25.23 -15.78
CA LYS A 273 6.53 26.16 -15.56
C LYS A 273 7.04 26.02 -14.13
N ALA A 274 6.18 26.05 -13.13
CA ALA A 274 6.55 25.90 -11.72
C ALA A 274 7.24 24.55 -11.44
N LEU A 275 6.69 23.45 -11.96
CA LEU A 275 7.29 22.12 -11.78
C LEU A 275 8.63 21.96 -12.51
N ASN A 276 8.78 22.56 -13.70
CA ASN A 276 10.03 22.52 -14.47
C ASN A 276 11.18 23.29 -13.80
N PHE A 277 10.88 24.29 -12.96
CA PHE A 277 11.92 24.89 -12.11
C PHE A 277 12.42 23.92 -11.04
N GLY A 278 11.61 22.92 -10.69
CA GLY A 278 11.86 21.92 -9.65
C GLY A 278 11.17 22.27 -8.33
N CYS A 279 10.70 21.27 -7.61
CA CYS A 279 10.10 21.42 -6.29
C CYS A 279 10.24 20.11 -5.51
N GLY A 280 10.41 20.20 -4.19
CA GLY A 280 10.40 19.01 -3.34
C GLY A 280 8.99 18.45 -3.17
N PHE A 281 8.00 19.35 -3.07
CA PHE A 281 6.61 19.00 -2.88
C PHE A 281 5.67 19.80 -3.78
N VAL A 282 4.58 19.15 -4.16
CA VAL A 282 3.46 19.73 -4.89
C VAL A 282 2.19 19.39 -4.12
N TYR A 283 1.35 20.38 -3.88
CA TYR A 283 0.01 20.20 -3.32
C TYR A 283 -1.00 20.80 -4.30
N PHE A 284 -1.93 19.99 -4.78
CA PHE A 284 -3.06 20.44 -5.58
C PHE A 284 -4.36 20.23 -4.80
N ASP A 285 -5.18 21.27 -4.72
CA ASP A 285 -6.55 21.21 -4.21
C ASP A 285 -7.52 21.62 -5.32
N GLY A 286 -8.47 20.74 -5.63
CA GLY A 286 -9.40 20.93 -6.73
C GLY A 286 -10.07 19.64 -7.16
N HIS A 287 -10.78 19.72 -8.28
CA HIS A 287 -11.39 18.57 -8.95
C HIS A 287 -10.36 17.76 -9.73
N GLY A 288 -10.69 16.49 -9.94
CA GLY A 288 -9.85 15.58 -10.70
C GLY A 288 -10.67 14.65 -11.59
N SER A 289 -10.07 14.27 -12.70
CA SER A 289 -10.49 13.11 -13.50
C SER A 289 -9.31 12.15 -13.63
N PRO A 290 -9.49 10.95 -14.21
CA PRO A 290 -8.37 10.04 -14.48
C PRO A 290 -7.22 10.65 -15.30
N MET A 291 -7.44 11.79 -15.99
CA MET A 291 -6.49 12.41 -16.89
C MET A 291 -6.24 13.91 -16.65
N SER A 292 -6.90 14.54 -15.67
CA SER A 292 -6.80 15.99 -15.46
C SER A 292 -6.96 16.42 -14.02
N TRP A 293 -6.36 17.57 -13.71
CA TRP A 293 -6.65 18.40 -12.54
C TRP A 293 -7.39 19.64 -13.01
N ALA A 294 -8.39 20.09 -12.27
CA ALA A 294 -9.19 21.25 -12.62
C ALA A 294 -9.69 21.99 -11.36
N THR A 295 -9.91 23.29 -11.47
CA THR A 295 -10.46 24.12 -10.40
C THR A 295 -11.14 25.33 -11.02
N HIS A 296 -11.96 26.05 -10.27
CA HIS A 296 -12.69 27.20 -10.80
C HIS A 296 -11.99 28.53 -10.52
N PRO A 297 -12.17 29.54 -11.39
CA PRO A 297 -11.96 30.93 -11.02
C PRO A 297 -12.91 31.36 -9.89
N PRO A 298 -12.57 32.42 -9.15
CA PRO A 298 -13.46 33.03 -8.16
C PRO A 298 -14.88 33.26 -8.69
N ASN A 299 -15.88 32.71 -8.00
CA ASN A 299 -17.30 32.94 -8.31
C ASN A 299 -17.74 32.54 -9.74
N ASP A 300 -17.01 31.66 -10.43
CA ASP A 300 -17.35 31.18 -11.77
C ASP A 300 -17.36 29.65 -11.82
N ALA A 301 -18.54 29.06 -11.62
CA ALA A 301 -18.74 27.62 -11.64
C ALA A 301 -18.76 27.01 -13.06
N ASP A 302 -18.81 27.84 -14.11
CA ASP A 302 -18.93 27.38 -15.49
C ASP A 302 -17.56 27.24 -16.18
N THR A 303 -16.53 27.92 -15.65
CA THR A 303 -15.15 27.90 -16.17
C THR A 303 -14.25 26.96 -15.37
N TRP A 304 -13.39 26.18 -16.06
CA TRP A 304 -12.47 25.17 -15.50
C TRP A 304 -11.01 25.37 -15.92
#